data_AF-A0AA39EUJ5-F1
#
_entry.id   AF-A0AA39EUJ5-F1
#
_cell.length_a   1.000
_cell.length_b   1.000
_cell.length_c   1.000
_cell.angle_alpha   90.00
_cell.angle_beta   90.00
_cell.angle_gamma   90.00
#
_symmetry.space_group_name_H-M   'P 1'
#
loop_
_entity.id
_entity.type
_entity.pdbx_description
1 polymer ?
#
loop_
_entity_poly.entity_id
_entity_poly.type
_entity_poly.pdbx_seq_one_letter_code
_entity_poly.pdbx_strand_id
1 'polypeptide(L)'
;MSVDIFGRELRKNIHESSSCSSSRGPPGDGFKTTTDGQYEMENKRLCNVASSEGVNDAVSLGAMMTTINPELEKIEQAVSSLRDDFNIRRKHSKTFVLFDHSPFDIQQLNYEQ
;
A
#
# COMPACT_ATOMS: atom_id res chain seq x y z
N MET A 1 -38.85 28.29 -25.52
CA MET A 1 -37.52 28.45 -24.90
C MET A 1 -36.78 27.14 -25.10
N SER A 2 -35.58 27.14 -25.69
CA SER A 2 -34.76 25.92 -25.81
C SER A 2 -33.80 25.84 -24.62
N VAL A 3 -33.73 24.67 -24.01
CA VAL A 3 -32.91 24.39 -22.84
C VAL A 3 -31.84 23.38 -23.24
N ASP A 4 -30.59 23.59 -22.83
CA ASP A 4 -29.49 22.62 -23.01
C ASP A 4 -29.68 21.40 -22.08
N ILE A 5 -28.92 20.32 -22.30
CA ILE A 5 -28.93 19.05 -21.54
C ILE A 5 -28.74 19.27 -20.03
N PHE A 6 -28.10 20.38 -19.66
CA PHE A 6 -27.90 20.82 -18.28
C PHE A 6 -29.00 21.75 -17.74
N GLY A 7 -30.14 21.87 -18.41
CA GLY A 7 -31.25 22.72 -18.00
C GLY A 7 -30.97 24.23 -18.09
N ARG A 8 -30.00 24.65 -18.91
CA ARG A 8 -29.69 26.07 -19.14
C ARG A 8 -30.51 26.66 -20.27
N GLU A 9 -31.19 27.76 -20.01
CA GLU A 9 -31.91 28.52 -21.04
C GLU A 9 -30.92 29.19 -22.01
N LEU A 10 -31.01 28.81 -23.29
CA LEU A 10 -30.23 29.43 -24.36
C LEU A 10 -30.83 30.81 -24.67
N ARG A 11 -30.32 31.86 -24.03
CA ARG A 11 -30.71 33.25 -24.37
C ARG A 11 -30.04 33.64 -25.69
N LYS A 12 -30.85 34.07 -26.66
CA LYS A 12 -30.46 34.30 -28.06
C LYS A 12 -29.73 35.62 -28.35
N ASN A 13 -29.44 36.46 -27.36
CA ASN A 13 -28.93 37.81 -27.63
C ASN A 13 -27.52 37.99 -27.07
N ILE A 14 -26.55 37.86 -27.97
CA ILE A 14 -25.16 38.28 -27.81
C ILE A 14 -25.15 39.81 -27.96
N HIS A 15 -25.07 40.52 -26.84
CA HIS A 15 -24.28 41.76 -26.75
C HIS A 15 -24.18 42.11 -25.26
N GLU A 16 -22.98 42.49 -24.86
CA GLU A 16 -22.60 42.99 -23.54
C GLU A 16 -22.30 41.95 -22.45
N SER A 17 -21.04 42.04 -22.04
CA SER A 17 -20.44 41.59 -20.79
C SER A 17 -21.39 41.70 -19.60
N SER A 18 -21.83 40.55 -19.08
CA SER A 18 -22.11 40.43 -17.67
C SER A 18 -21.84 38.99 -17.27
N SER A 19 -21.07 38.83 -16.20
CA SER A 19 -20.80 37.56 -15.54
C SER A 19 -22.05 36.70 -15.58
N CYS A 20 -22.00 35.62 -16.35
CA CYS A 20 -23.04 34.63 -16.40
C CYS A 20 -23.09 33.92 -15.05
N SER A 21 -23.74 34.56 -14.08
CA SER A 21 -24.30 33.96 -12.89
C SER A 21 -25.46 33.07 -13.32
N SER A 22 -25.14 32.07 -14.16
CA SER A 22 -25.92 30.84 -14.19
C SER A 22 -25.95 30.38 -12.75
N SER A 23 -27.12 30.44 -12.13
CA SER A 23 -27.37 29.86 -10.82
C SER A 23 -27.11 28.37 -10.98
N ARG A 24 -25.85 27.96 -10.83
CA ARG A 24 -25.51 26.56 -10.66
C ARG A 24 -26.39 26.09 -9.52
N GLY A 25 -27.12 25.00 -9.75
CA GLY A 25 -27.84 24.35 -8.67
C GLY A 25 -26.91 24.12 -7.48
N PRO A 26 -27.45 23.96 -6.27
CA PRO A 26 -26.63 23.64 -5.12
C PRO A 26 -25.69 22.47 -5.48
N PRO A 27 -24.43 22.51 -5.03
CA PRO A 27 -23.49 21.43 -5.30
C PRO A 27 -24.14 20.11 -4.90
N GLY A 28 -24.09 19.10 -5.77
CA GLY A 28 -24.66 17.79 -5.46
C GLY A 28 -23.93 17.14 -4.27
N ASP A 29 -24.46 16.02 -3.80
CA ASP A 29 -23.73 15.16 -2.86
C ASP A 29 -22.36 14.76 -3.46
N GLY A 30 -21.28 14.95 -2.69
CA GLY A 30 -19.91 14.66 -3.14
C GLY A 30 -19.12 15.86 -3.68
N PHE A 31 -19.69 17.07 -3.66
CA PHE A 31 -18.98 18.32 -4.00
C PHE A 31 -18.32 18.99 -2.78
N LYS A 32 -18.35 18.34 -1.61
CA LYS A 32 -17.62 18.81 -0.44
C LYS A 32 -16.13 18.64 -0.70
N THR A 33 -15.38 19.67 -0.37
CA THR A 33 -13.93 19.62 -0.41
C THR A 33 -13.37 19.74 0.99
N THR A 34 -12.31 18.98 1.26
CA THR A 34 -11.51 19.14 2.48
C THR A 34 -10.78 20.48 2.44
N THR A 35 -10.20 20.91 3.56
CA THR A 35 -9.49 22.20 3.67
C THR A 35 -8.30 22.33 2.72
N ASP A 36 -7.73 21.20 2.31
CA ASP A 36 -6.65 21.06 1.33
C ASP A 36 -7.16 20.93 -0.13
N GLY A 37 -8.47 21.04 -0.35
CA GLY A 37 -9.09 21.08 -1.67
C GLY A 37 -9.33 19.72 -2.34
N GLN A 38 -9.23 18.62 -1.58
CA GLN A 38 -9.56 17.28 -2.08
C GLN A 38 -11.06 17.01 -1.96
N TYR A 39 -11.61 16.14 -2.82
CA TYR A 39 -13.02 15.77 -2.73
C TYR A 39 -13.27 14.87 -1.51
N GLU A 40 -14.26 15.25 -0.70
CA GLU A 40 -14.76 14.47 0.42
C GLU A 40 -16.01 13.69 0.01
N MET A 41 -15.95 12.36 0.11
CA MET A 41 -17.06 11.49 -0.26
C MET A 41 -17.98 11.10 0.91
N GLU A 42 -17.84 11.71 2.10
CA GLU A 42 -18.72 11.44 3.25
C GLU A 42 -18.84 9.94 3.59
N ASN A 43 -17.72 9.21 3.60
CA ASN A 43 -17.66 7.75 3.76
C ASN A 43 -18.41 6.93 2.69
N LYS A 44 -18.80 7.52 1.56
CA LYS A 44 -19.34 6.80 0.40
C LYS A 44 -18.19 6.16 -0.40
N ARG A 45 -18.50 5.05 -1.08
CA ARG A 45 -17.55 4.34 -1.94
C ARG A 45 -17.55 4.92 -3.35
N LEU A 46 -16.37 5.15 -3.91
CA LEU A 46 -16.22 5.39 -5.35
C LEU A 46 -16.16 4.03 -6.05
N CYS A 47 -17.11 3.77 -6.94
CA CYS A 47 -17.23 2.52 -7.68
C CYS A 47 -16.95 2.75 -9.16
N ASN A 48 -16.64 1.67 -9.89
CA ASN A 48 -16.40 1.68 -11.34
C ASN A 48 -15.26 2.61 -11.77
N VAL A 49 -14.22 2.72 -10.95
CA VAL A 49 -12.99 3.45 -11.28
C VAL A 49 -12.20 2.66 -12.30
N ALA A 50 -11.85 3.30 -13.42
CA ALA A 50 -10.99 2.70 -14.44
C ALA A 50 -9.54 2.54 -13.92
N SER A 51 -8.71 1.85 -14.68
CA SER A 51 -7.28 1.77 -14.38
C SER A 51 -6.64 3.15 -14.47
N SER A 52 -5.76 3.47 -13.52
CA SER A 52 -4.96 4.69 -13.52
C SER A 52 -3.89 4.63 -14.62
N GLU A 53 -3.74 5.71 -15.40
CA GLU A 53 -2.69 5.86 -16.42
C GLU A 53 -1.69 6.97 -16.03
N GLY A 54 -2.19 8.02 -15.38
CA GLY A 54 -1.41 9.16 -14.91
C GLY A 54 -1.05 9.08 -13.42
N VAL A 55 -0.05 9.88 -13.03
CA VAL A 55 0.44 9.97 -11.64
C VAL A 55 -0.60 10.53 -10.67
N ASN A 56 -1.55 11.32 -11.17
CA ASN A 56 -2.60 11.96 -10.36
C ASN A 56 -3.96 11.24 -10.48
N ASP A 57 -4.00 10.06 -11.10
CA ASP A 57 -5.24 9.32 -11.26
C ASP A 57 -5.61 8.57 -9.98
N ALA A 58 -6.90 8.40 -9.75
CA ALA A 58 -7.39 7.56 -8.67
C ALA A 58 -7.05 6.09 -8.94
N VAL A 59 -6.42 5.43 -7.98
CA VAL A 59 -6.04 4.02 -8.08
C VAL A 59 -7.14 3.14 -7.49
N SER A 60 -7.55 2.12 -8.24
CA SER A 60 -8.52 1.13 -7.75
C SER A 60 -7.87 0.16 -6.77
N LEU A 61 -8.68 -0.41 -5.86
CA LEU A 61 -8.20 -1.41 -4.90
C LEU A 61 -7.55 -2.63 -5.58
N GLY A 62 -8.08 -3.04 -6.75
CA GLY A 62 -7.52 -4.16 -7.52
C GLY A 62 -6.09 -3.87 -7.96
N ALA A 63 -5.86 -2.70 -8.56
CA ALA A 63 -4.52 -2.28 -8.98
C ALA A 63 -3.55 -2.22 -7.80
N MET A 64 -3.97 -1.64 -6.66
CA MET A 64 -3.15 -1.59 -5.45
C MET A 64 -2.80 -3.00 -4.92
N MET A 65 -3.76 -3.93 -4.87
CA MET A 65 -3.53 -5.29 -4.38
C MET A 65 -2.59 -6.09 -5.29
N THR A 66 -2.63 -5.86 -6.60
CA THR A 66 -1.69 -6.51 -7.53
C THR A 66 -0.25 -6.09 -7.33
N THR A 67 0.01 -4.89 -6.79
CA THR A 67 1.36 -4.45 -6.45
C THR A 67 1.77 -4.89 -5.05
N ILE A 68 0.87 -4.79 -4.07
CA ILE A 68 1.21 -5.07 -2.67
C ILE A 68 1.41 -6.56 -2.40
N ASN A 69 0.54 -7.43 -2.91
CA ASN A 69 0.58 -8.86 -2.54
C ASN A 69 1.90 -9.55 -2.94
N PRO A 70 2.44 -9.35 -4.17
CA PRO A 70 3.73 -9.94 -4.52
C PRO A 70 4.89 -9.41 -3.69
N GLU A 71 4.87 -8.13 -3.30
CA GLU A 71 5.92 -7.56 -2.45
C GLU A 71 5.85 -8.14 -1.03
N LEU A 72 4.65 -8.35 -0.49
CA LEU A 72 4.48 -9.06 0.79
C LEU A 72 5.02 -10.48 0.72
N GLU A 73 4.73 -11.22 -0.35
CA GLU A 73 5.22 -12.59 -0.54
C GLU A 73 6.76 -12.63 -0.58
N LYS A 74 7.41 -11.70 -1.30
CA LYS A 74 8.87 -11.59 -1.31
C LYS A 74 9.46 -11.36 0.07
N ILE A 75 8.81 -10.49 0.86
CA ILE A 75 9.25 -10.20 2.24
C ILE A 75 9.12 -11.46 3.11
N GLU A 76 8.00 -12.18 3.01
CA GLU A 76 7.79 -13.42 3.78
C GLU A 76 8.84 -14.49 3.43
N GLN A 77 9.16 -14.64 2.15
CA GLN A 77 10.20 -15.57 1.69
C GLN A 77 11.59 -15.17 2.23
N ALA A 78 11.95 -13.88 2.17
CA ALA A 78 13.23 -13.39 2.69
C ALA A 78 13.37 -13.57 4.20
N VAL A 79 12.28 -13.34 4.96
CA VAL A 79 12.28 -13.55 6.42
C VAL A 79 12.43 -15.05 6.74
N SER A 80 11.78 -15.92 5.97
CA SER A 80 11.83 -17.37 6.17
C SER A 80 13.24 -17.92 5.93
N SER A 81 13.90 -17.52 4.84
CA SER A 81 15.28 -17.94 4.55
C SER A 81 16.28 -17.46 5.61
N LEU A 82 16.15 -16.20 6.06
CA LEU A 82 16.98 -15.66 7.14
C LEU A 82 16.80 -16.45 8.46
N ARG A 83 15.57 -16.87 8.75
CA ARG A 83 15.26 -17.68 9.93
C ARG A 83 15.90 -19.06 9.84
N ASP A 84 15.84 -19.68 8.67
CA ASP A 84 16.47 -20.98 8.43
C ASP A 84 17.99 -20.91 8.53
N ASP A 85 18.61 -19.89 7.94
CA ASP A 85 20.04 -19.61 8.06
C ASP A 85 20.47 -19.45 9.52
N PHE A 86 19.69 -18.70 10.31
CA PHE A 86 19.95 -18.54 11.74
C PHE A 86 19.85 -19.85 12.50
N ASN A 87 18.83 -20.67 12.20
CA ASN A 87 18.64 -21.97 12.82
C ASN A 87 19.78 -22.94 12.48
N ILE A 88 20.26 -22.94 11.23
CA ILE A 88 21.41 -23.73 10.78
C ILE A 88 22.67 -23.30 11.53
N ARG A 89 22.98 -22.00 11.56
CA ARG A 89 24.14 -21.47 12.30
C ARG A 89 24.09 -21.82 13.79
N ARG A 90 22.91 -21.68 14.42
CA ARG A 90 22.71 -22.05 15.83
C ARG A 90 22.96 -23.54 16.08
N LYS A 91 22.51 -24.42 15.18
CA LYS A 91 22.76 -25.87 15.28
C LYS A 91 24.26 -26.16 15.19
N HIS A 92 24.94 -25.64 14.16
CA HIS A 92 26.39 -25.82 14.00
C HIS A 92 27.22 -25.29 15.18
N SER A 93 26.84 -24.13 15.74
CA SER A 93 27.51 -23.57 16.92
C SER A 93 27.37 -24.50 18.13
N LYS A 94 26.21 -25.12 18.35
CA LYS A 94 26.02 -26.09 19.45
C LYS A 94 26.79 -27.39 19.25
N THR A 95 26.93 -27.88 18.01
CA THR A 95 27.74 -29.07 17.74
C THR A 95 29.22 -28.78 17.92
N PHE A 96 29.72 -27.61 17.54
CA PHE A 96 31.13 -27.24 17.68
C PHE A 96 31.61 -27.28 19.15
N VAL A 97 30.81 -26.76 20.09
CA VAL A 97 31.14 -26.84 21.54
C VAL A 97 31.13 -28.26 22.10
N LEU A 98 30.50 -29.22 21.43
CA LEU A 98 30.47 -30.62 21.87
C LEU A 98 31.66 -31.45 21.35
N PHE A 99 32.43 -30.94 20.38
CA PHE A 99 33.58 -31.64 19.80
C PHE A 99 34.94 -31.17 20.35
N ASP A 100 34.99 -30.10 21.16
CA ASP A 100 36.23 -29.59 21.78
C ASP A 100 36.63 -30.32 23.07
N HIS A 101 35.89 -31.35 23.50
CA HIS A 101 36.38 -32.29 24.51
C HIS A 101 37.14 -33.44 23.83
N SER A 102 38.43 -33.20 23.57
CA SER A 102 39.45 -34.22 23.37
C SER A 102 39.32 -35.35 24.43
N PRO A 103 39.20 -36.63 24.06
CA PRO A 103 39.26 -37.75 25.00
C PRO A 103 40.70 -38.18 25.35
N PHE A 104 41.72 -37.40 24.97
CA PHE A 104 43.12 -37.70 25.30
C PHE A 104 43.60 -36.77 26.41
N ASP A 105 43.33 -37.15 27.66
CA ASP A 105 44.16 -36.88 28.83
C ASP A 105 43.73 -37.79 29.99
N ILE A 106 44.04 -39.09 29.84
CA ILE A 106 44.21 -39.99 30.99
C ILE A 106 45.63 -40.52 30.89
N GLN A 107 46.61 -39.67 31.22
CA GLN A 107 47.92 -40.16 31.61
C GLN A 107 47.91 -40.51 33.10
N GLN A 108 48.41 -41.71 33.35
CA GLN A 108 48.58 -42.38 34.62
C GLN A 108 49.28 -41.50 35.67
N LEU A 109 48.93 -41.68 36.95
CA LEU A 109 49.86 -41.83 38.08
C LEU A 109 49.07 -41.93 39.38
N ASN A 110 49.04 -43.13 39.96
CA ASN A 110 49.48 -43.40 41.33
C ASN A 110 49.25 -44.88 41.65
N TYR A 111 50.28 -45.67 41.33
CA TYR A 111 50.72 -46.76 42.18
C TYR A 111 51.30 -46.11 43.44
N GLU A 112 50.77 -46.39 44.63
CA GLU A 112 51.56 -46.66 45.84
C GLU A 112 50.69 -47.48 46.82
N GLN A 113 51.11 -48.74 46.97
CA GLN A 113 51.01 -49.73 48.07
C GLN A 113 49.72 -49.87 48.89
#